data_AF-A0AAD7M9H9-F1
#
_entry.id   AF-A0AAD7M9H9-F1
#
_cell.length_a   1.000
_cell.length_b   1.000
_cell.length_c   1.000
_cell.angle_alpha   90.00
_cell.angle_beta   90.00
_cell.angle_gamma   90.00
#
_symmetry.space_group_name_H-M   'P 1'
#
loop_
_entity.id
_entity.type
_entity.pdbx_description
1 polymer ?
#
loop_
_entity_poly.entity_id
_entity_poly.type
_entity_poly.pdbx_seq_one_letter_code
_entity_poly.pdbx_strand_id
1 'polypeptide(L)'
;MTGDLDDEGTLFSLSNTNITTDEFVGYIHSKGHIHPTLGSPFGTGLTNHFTPQFKRLAAFQGDYVFNGTRRFFLQHTSKTQNTWSWLGKRGKSTPVLGASDGNEVDIWFPSANSTDFAGVDALINFINTLDPNHSGTKANASQTVFWPKWNTSTSDGSPSHLTFSDPDVVNVTSENFRVDVMQFLLGLLLKEASG
;
A
#
# COMPACT_ATOMS: atom_id res chain seq x y z
N MET A 1 6.31 -9.43 8.39
CA MET A 1 5.33 -9.10 7.34
C MET A 1 5.06 -7.60 7.43
N THR A 2 4.84 -6.91 6.31
CA THR A 2 4.51 -5.47 6.27
C THR A 2 3.65 -5.19 5.05
N GLY A 3 2.87 -4.12 5.05
CA GLY A 3 1.98 -3.75 3.96
C GLY A 3 1.32 -2.42 4.26
N ASP A 4 0.69 -1.87 3.24
CA ASP A 4 -0.02 -0.60 3.28
C ASP A 4 -1.35 -0.75 2.56
N LEU A 5 -2.17 0.29 2.61
CA LEU A 5 -3.34 0.45 1.78
C LEU A 5 -3.04 1.18 0.47
N ASP A 6 -3.92 1.00 -0.51
CA ASP A 6 -3.77 1.62 -1.83
C ASP A 6 -3.87 3.14 -1.75
N ASP A 7 -4.72 3.68 -0.84
CA ASP A 7 -5.05 5.09 -0.73
C ASP A 7 -4.70 5.71 0.64
N GLU A 8 -3.59 5.31 1.27
CA GLU A 8 -3.18 5.75 2.63
C GLU A 8 -3.26 7.27 2.86
N GLY A 9 -2.86 8.06 1.87
CA GLY A 9 -2.75 9.51 2.03
C GLY A 9 -4.08 10.28 2.00
N THR A 10 -5.21 9.64 1.67
CA THR A 10 -6.48 10.35 1.47
C THR A 10 -7.05 10.91 2.77
N LEU A 11 -7.01 10.13 3.85
CA LEU A 11 -7.49 10.55 5.17
C LEU A 11 -6.72 11.76 5.69
N PHE A 12 -5.38 11.72 5.61
CA PHE A 12 -4.50 12.81 6.04
C PHE A 12 -4.66 14.06 5.18
N SER A 13 -4.95 13.88 3.89
CA SER A 13 -5.14 14.99 2.95
C SER A 13 -6.44 15.76 3.18
N LEU A 14 -7.41 15.23 3.94
CA LEU A 14 -8.63 15.96 4.34
C LEU A 14 -8.33 17.25 5.12
N SER A 15 -7.21 17.30 5.84
CA SER A 15 -6.80 18.46 6.63
C SER A 15 -6.15 19.58 5.80
N ASN A 16 -5.84 19.33 4.53
CA ASN A 16 -5.05 20.22 3.67
C ASN A 16 -5.92 21.01 2.66
N THR A 17 -7.13 21.39 3.04
CA THR A 17 -8.10 22.10 2.17
C THR A 17 -7.62 23.47 1.69
N ASN A 18 -6.72 24.11 2.42
CA ASN A 18 -6.17 25.43 2.08
C ASN A 18 -5.12 25.38 0.95
N ILE A 19 -4.59 24.20 0.61
CA ILE A 19 -3.62 24.04 -0.48
C ILE A 19 -4.39 23.87 -1.79
N THR A 20 -4.55 24.97 -2.52
CA THR A 20 -5.34 24.99 -3.77
C THR A 20 -4.51 25.33 -5.01
N THR A 21 -3.31 25.88 -4.83
CA THR A 21 -2.42 26.33 -5.91
C THR A 21 -1.34 25.31 -6.25
N ASP A 22 -0.81 25.42 -7.47
CA ASP A 22 0.22 24.53 -8.01
C ASP A 22 1.64 24.83 -7.46
N GLU A 23 1.86 25.70 -6.47
CA GLU A 23 3.24 26.01 -6.05
C GLU A 23 3.95 24.83 -5.37
N PHE A 24 3.36 24.28 -4.31
CA PHE A 24 3.90 23.09 -3.62
C PHE A 24 3.82 21.86 -4.52
N VAL A 25 2.69 21.71 -5.21
CA VAL A 25 2.42 20.54 -6.03
C VAL A 25 3.19 20.58 -7.34
N GLY A 26 3.44 21.74 -7.92
CA GLY A 26 4.19 21.95 -9.15
C GLY A 26 5.66 21.56 -9.02
N TYR A 27 6.27 21.80 -7.86
CA TYR A 27 7.62 21.32 -7.56
C TYR A 27 7.69 19.79 -7.60
N ILE A 28 6.80 19.12 -6.85
CA ILE A 28 6.70 17.65 -6.84
C ILE A 28 6.27 17.11 -8.22
N HIS A 29 5.38 17.81 -8.94
CA HIS A 29 4.84 17.40 -10.23
C HIS A 29 5.87 17.48 -11.36
N SER A 30 6.71 18.51 -11.38
CA SER A 30 7.75 18.69 -12.41
C SER A 30 8.84 17.61 -12.37
N LYS A 31 8.98 16.90 -11.24
CA LYS A 31 10.01 15.88 -11.02
C LYS A 31 9.46 14.48 -10.75
N GLY A 32 8.25 14.35 -10.21
CA GLY A 32 7.58 13.10 -9.86
C GLY A 32 6.32 12.79 -10.67
N HIS A 33 5.93 13.62 -11.65
CA HIS A 33 4.85 13.34 -12.61
C HIS A 33 3.47 12.95 -12.03
N ILE A 34 3.08 13.46 -10.85
CA ILE A 34 1.79 13.13 -10.22
C ILE A 34 0.63 13.90 -10.87
N HIS A 35 0.21 13.50 -12.07
CA HIS A 35 -0.95 14.08 -12.73
C HIS A 35 -2.24 13.88 -11.90
N PRO A 36 -3.21 14.84 -11.85
CA PRO A 36 -4.43 14.70 -11.02
C PRO A 36 -5.22 13.42 -11.27
N THR A 37 -5.30 12.99 -12.54
CA THR A 37 -5.99 11.73 -12.92
C THR A 37 -5.29 10.48 -12.39
N LEU A 38 -4.04 10.59 -11.99
CA LEU A 38 -3.22 9.52 -11.41
C LEU A 38 -3.09 9.66 -9.88
N GLY A 39 -3.75 10.66 -9.27
CA GLY A 39 -3.73 10.86 -7.82
C GLY A 39 -4.65 9.89 -7.05
N SER A 40 -4.54 9.92 -5.73
CA SER A 40 -5.31 9.07 -4.81
C SER A 40 -6.68 9.72 -4.43
N PRO A 41 -7.82 9.01 -4.39
CA PRO A 41 -7.96 7.57 -4.59
C PRO A 41 -7.58 7.11 -5.99
N PHE A 42 -6.66 6.15 -6.09
CA PHE A 42 -6.07 5.73 -7.36
C PHE A 42 -7.11 5.03 -8.24
N GLY A 43 -6.99 5.16 -9.56
CA GLY A 43 -7.89 4.50 -10.51
C GLY A 43 -9.29 5.14 -10.61
N THR A 44 -9.52 6.30 -10.00
CA THR A 44 -10.83 6.99 -10.02
C THR A 44 -10.88 8.20 -10.97
N GLY A 45 -9.87 8.37 -11.83
CA GLY A 45 -9.82 9.49 -12.79
C GLY A 45 -9.86 10.86 -12.09
N LEU A 46 -10.76 11.74 -12.51
CA LEU A 46 -10.94 13.08 -11.91
C LEU A 46 -12.01 13.13 -10.80
N THR A 47 -12.59 12.01 -10.38
CA THR A 47 -13.57 12.04 -9.28
C THR A 47 -12.89 11.92 -7.92
N ASN A 48 -13.67 12.00 -6.83
CA ASN A 48 -13.20 11.84 -5.44
C ASN A 48 -12.20 12.91 -4.98
N HIS A 49 -12.55 14.19 -5.17
CA HIS A 49 -11.78 15.31 -4.63
C HIS A 49 -12.67 16.46 -4.17
N PHE A 50 -12.20 17.22 -3.18
CA PHE A 50 -12.85 18.46 -2.72
C PHE A 50 -12.04 19.72 -3.07
N THR A 51 -10.74 19.58 -3.35
CA THR A 51 -9.92 20.64 -3.97
C THR A 51 -9.24 20.12 -5.24
N PRO A 52 -8.80 21.01 -6.14
CA PRO A 52 -8.03 20.61 -7.32
C PRO A 52 -6.74 19.83 -6.99
N GLN A 53 -6.15 20.05 -5.81
CA GLN A 53 -4.87 19.44 -5.41
C GLN A 53 -5.03 18.20 -4.53
N PHE A 54 -6.22 17.93 -4.00
CA PHE A 54 -6.45 16.85 -3.03
C PHE A 54 -5.82 15.53 -3.46
N LYS A 55 -6.10 15.07 -4.69
CA LYS A 55 -5.65 13.75 -5.13
C LYS A 55 -4.13 13.65 -5.27
N ARG A 56 -3.49 14.76 -5.63
CA ARG A 56 -2.04 14.83 -5.76
C ARG A 56 -1.39 14.84 -4.38
N LEU A 57 -1.95 15.59 -3.43
CA LEU A 57 -1.50 15.58 -2.04
C LEU A 57 -1.67 14.20 -1.40
N ALA A 58 -2.81 13.54 -1.64
CA ALA A 58 -3.06 12.19 -1.14
C ALA A 58 -2.10 11.16 -1.73
N ALA A 59 -1.84 11.20 -3.04
CA ALA A 59 -0.83 10.34 -3.65
C ALA A 59 0.57 10.61 -3.11
N PHE A 60 0.96 11.89 -2.98
CA PHE A 60 2.25 12.27 -2.40
C PHE A 60 2.40 11.78 -0.96
N GLN A 61 1.43 12.03 -0.09
CA GLN A 61 1.50 11.61 1.32
C GLN A 61 1.51 10.09 1.45
N GLY A 62 0.67 9.39 0.68
CA GLY A 62 0.62 7.92 0.66
C GLY A 62 1.94 7.29 0.19
N ASP A 63 2.58 7.85 -0.84
CA ASP A 63 3.86 7.35 -1.34
C ASP A 63 5.04 7.76 -0.47
N TYR A 64 5.05 8.98 0.05
CA TYR A 64 6.16 9.54 0.84
C TYR A 64 6.25 8.91 2.23
N VAL A 65 5.11 8.71 2.90
CA VAL A 65 5.08 8.22 4.29
C VAL A 65 5.00 6.69 4.34
N PHE A 66 4.16 6.07 3.50
CA PHE A 66 3.79 4.67 3.61
C PHE A 66 4.41 3.81 2.50
N ASN A 67 3.81 3.84 1.29
CA ASN A 67 4.12 2.89 0.22
C ASN A 67 5.58 2.93 -0.25
N GLY A 68 6.16 4.13 -0.40
CA GLY A 68 7.56 4.30 -0.76
C GLY A 68 8.48 3.81 0.36
N THR A 69 8.22 4.22 1.59
CA THR A 69 8.99 3.80 2.77
C THR A 69 8.97 2.29 2.98
N ARG A 70 7.81 1.64 2.85
CA ARG A 70 7.68 0.19 2.90
C ARG A 70 8.50 -0.49 1.82
N ARG A 71 8.40 -0.02 0.57
CA ARG A 71 9.18 -0.56 -0.55
C ARG A 71 10.69 -0.43 -0.29
N PHE A 72 11.13 0.73 0.18
CA PHE A 72 12.53 0.99 0.55
C PHE A 72 13.00 0.05 1.66
N PHE A 73 12.20 -0.10 2.72
CA PHE A 73 12.50 -1.02 3.81
C PHE A 73 12.65 -2.46 3.33
N LEU A 74 11.73 -2.93 2.48
CA LEU A 74 11.75 -4.28 1.91
C LEU A 74 12.95 -4.53 0.98
N GLN A 75 13.36 -3.54 0.18
CA GLN A 75 14.56 -3.63 -0.67
C GLN A 75 15.85 -3.94 0.10
N HIS A 76 15.90 -3.59 1.38
CA HIS A 76 17.05 -3.83 2.23
C HIS A 76 16.86 -5.08 3.08
N THR A 77 15.72 -5.20 3.76
CA THR A 77 15.49 -6.28 4.73
C THR A 77 15.32 -7.66 4.08
N SER A 78 14.75 -7.73 2.87
CA SER A 78 14.61 -9.00 2.14
C SER A 78 15.93 -9.70 1.83
N LYS A 79 17.07 -8.98 1.90
CA LYS A 79 18.41 -9.53 1.67
C LYS A 79 18.94 -10.33 2.85
N THR A 80 18.40 -10.10 4.05
CA THR A 80 18.95 -10.65 5.31
C THR A 80 17.94 -11.49 6.07
N GLN A 81 16.64 -11.37 5.77
CA GLN A 81 15.57 -12.14 6.41
C GLN A 81 14.41 -12.39 5.46
N ASN A 82 13.61 -13.41 5.74
CA ASN A 82 12.38 -13.65 4.98
C ASN A 82 11.41 -12.50 5.21
N THR A 83 10.93 -11.90 4.12
CA THR A 83 9.97 -10.79 4.15
C THR A 83 8.76 -11.12 3.31
N TRP A 84 7.60 -10.59 3.71
CA TRP A 84 6.33 -10.73 3.01
C TRP A 84 5.63 -9.39 3.01
N SER A 85 5.13 -9.00 1.83
CA SER A 85 4.48 -7.72 1.56
C SER A 85 2.99 -7.94 1.28
N TRP A 86 2.13 -7.00 1.66
CA TRP A 86 0.72 -6.98 1.28
C TRP A 86 0.26 -5.57 0.87
N LEU A 87 -0.85 -5.50 0.15
CA LEU A 87 -1.55 -4.27 -0.22
C LEU A 87 -3.06 -4.43 0.01
N GLY A 88 -3.64 -3.52 0.78
CA GLY A 88 -5.08 -3.47 0.97
C GLY A 88 -5.77 -2.56 -0.05
N LYS A 89 -6.77 -3.11 -0.73
CA LYS A 89 -7.68 -2.45 -1.67
C LYS A 89 -9.14 -2.66 -1.26
N ARG A 90 -9.41 -3.09 -0.03
CA ARG A 90 -10.77 -3.16 0.51
C ARG A 90 -11.28 -1.76 0.85
N GLY A 91 -12.57 -1.52 0.66
CA GLY A 91 -13.17 -0.20 0.78
C GLY A 91 -12.88 0.72 -0.42
N LYS A 92 -12.43 0.18 -1.57
CA LYS A 92 -11.99 1.01 -2.71
C LYS A 92 -13.09 1.93 -3.26
N SER A 93 -14.35 1.55 -3.06
CA SER A 93 -15.52 2.31 -3.46
C SER A 93 -15.92 3.43 -2.49
N THR A 94 -15.24 3.57 -1.34
CA THR A 94 -15.52 4.62 -0.35
C THR A 94 -15.35 6.00 -0.97
N PRO A 95 -16.39 6.84 -1.02
CA PRO A 95 -16.29 8.16 -1.63
C PRO A 95 -15.19 9.00 -0.99
N VAL A 96 -14.41 9.70 -1.83
CA VAL A 96 -13.26 10.55 -1.44
C VAL A 96 -12.07 9.79 -0.88
N LEU A 97 -12.25 8.75 -0.07
CA LEU A 97 -11.18 8.07 0.66
C LEU A 97 -10.58 6.88 -0.11
N GLY A 98 -11.38 6.12 -0.84
CA GLY A 98 -10.93 4.84 -1.38
C GLY A 98 -10.54 3.85 -0.28
N ALA A 99 -9.53 3.02 -0.54
CA ALA A 99 -8.98 2.09 0.43
C ALA A 99 -7.96 2.83 1.32
N SER A 100 -8.46 3.55 2.31
CA SER A 100 -7.72 4.50 3.15
C SER A 100 -7.32 3.92 4.50
N ASP A 101 -6.32 4.53 5.14
CA ASP A 101 -5.87 4.24 6.52
C ASP A 101 -7.05 3.89 7.45
N GLY A 102 -6.98 2.71 8.07
CA GLY A 102 -8.02 2.12 8.91
C GLY A 102 -8.80 0.98 8.24
N ASN A 103 -8.84 0.88 6.91
CA ASN A 103 -9.53 -0.24 6.22
C ASN A 103 -8.85 -1.61 6.43
N GLU A 104 -7.59 -1.64 6.85
CA GLU A 104 -6.85 -2.87 7.15
C GLU A 104 -7.37 -3.60 8.39
N VAL A 105 -8.15 -2.94 9.25
CA VAL A 105 -8.75 -3.56 10.44
C VAL A 105 -9.58 -4.79 10.05
N ASP A 106 -10.35 -4.72 8.97
CA ASP A 106 -11.16 -5.85 8.49
C ASP A 106 -10.31 -6.99 7.88
N ILE A 107 -9.06 -6.73 7.51
CA ILE A 107 -8.12 -7.74 7.00
C ILE A 107 -7.50 -8.52 8.17
N TRP A 108 -7.06 -7.81 9.22
CA TRP A 108 -6.27 -8.39 10.31
C TRP A 108 -7.10 -8.76 11.54
N PHE A 109 -8.22 -8.07 11.75
CA PHE A 109 -9.14 -8.24 12.87
C PHE A 109 -10.59 -8.38 12.37
N PRO A 110 -10.87 -9.36 11.49
CA PRO A 110 -12.19 -9.53 10.90
C PRO A 110 -13.25 -9.76 11.98
N SER A 111 -14.47 -9.24 11.74
CA SER A 111 -15.60 -9.53 12.61
C SER A 111 -15.93 -11.04 12.62
N ALA A 112 -16.62 -11.51 13.65
CA ALA A 112 -17.05 -12.91 13.73
C ALA A 112 -18.00 -13.35 12.59
N ASN A 113 -18.57 -12.39 11.86
CA ASN A 113 -19.43 -12.63 10.69
C ASN A 113 -18.68 -12.55 9.36
N SER A 114 -17.37 -12.29 9.37
CA SER A 114 -16.56 -12.25 8.15
C SER A 114 -16.55 -13.62 7.47
N THR A 115 -16.47 -13.60 6.14
CA THR A 115 -16.22 -14.80 5.32
C THR A 115 -14.76 -14.93 4.90
N ASP A 116 -13.96 -13.87 5.10
CA ASP A 116 -12.54 -13.86 4.80
C ASP A 116 -11.72 -13.71 6.09
N PHE A 117 -10.99 -14.78 6.42
CA PHE A 117 -10.03 -14.85 7.52
C PHE A 117 -8.58 -14.99 7.02
N ALA A 118 -8.30 -14.79 5.73
CA ALA A 118 -6.98 -15.05 5.16
C ALA A 118 -5.87 -14.20 5.81
N GLY A 119 -6.15 -12.95 6.16
CA GLY A 119 -5.20 -12.09 6.86
C GLY A 119 -4.88 -12.59 8.28
N VAL A 120 -5.91 -12.85 9.10
CA VAL A 120 -5.71 -13.36 10.47
C VAL A 120 -5.11 -14.77 10.49
N ASP A 121 -5.47 -15.64 9.53
CA ASP A 121 -4.86 -16.97 9.38
C ASP A 121 -3.35 -16.85 9.10
N ALA A 122 -2.96 -16.03 8.13
CA ALA A 122 -1.56 -15.76 7.81
C ALA A 122 -0.80 -15.16 9.01
N LEU A 123 -1.45 -14.28 9.80
CA LEU A 123 -0.86 -13.71 11.01
C LEU A 123 -0.62 -14.77 12.08
N ILE A 124 -1.60 -15.65 12.34
CA ILE A 124 -1.48 -16.75 13.29
C ILE A 124 -0.37 -17.71 12.84
N ASN A 125 -0.32 -18.05 11.55
CA ASN A 125 0.74 -18.88 10.97
C ASN A 125 2.12 -18.29 11.22
N PHE A 126 2.28 -17.01 10.91
CA PHE A 126 3.56 -16.32 11.08
C PHE A 126 4.00 -16.25 12.55
N ILE A 127 3.09 -15.99 13.47
CA ILE A 127 3.40 -15.95 14.92
C ILE A 127 3.91 -17.30 15.42
N ASN A 128 3.32 -18.40 14.97
CA ASN A 128 3.67 -19.73 15.45
C ASN A 128 4.90 -20.32 14.76
N THR A 129 5.20 -19.90 13.53
CA THR A 129 6.13 -20.65 12.65
C THR A 129 7.14 -19.79 11.90
N LEU A 130 7.03 -18.46 11.99
CA LEU A 130 7.80 -17.48 11.21
C LEU A 130 7.59 -17.60 9.68
N ASP A 131 6.52 -18.27 9.24
CA ASP A 131 6.11 -18.40 7.85
C ASP A 131 4.58 -18.24 7.74
N PRO A 132 4.06 -17.25 7.00
CA PRO A 132 2.61 -17.08 6.87
C PRO A 132 1.95 -18.21 6.07
N ASN A 133 2.70 -19.12 5.43
CA ASN A 133 2.18 -20.20 4.59
C ASN A 133 2.20 -21.58 5.27
N HIS A 134 2.54 -21.65 6.57
CA HIS A 134 2.77 -22.94 7.20
C HIS A 134 1.50 -23.78 7.32
N SER A 135 1.48 -24.91 6.60
CA SER A 135 0.44 -25.92 6.73
C SER A 135 0.58 -26.68 8.05
N GLY A 136 -0.49 -26.78 8.85
CA GLY A 136 -0.52 -27.61 10.08
C GLY A 136 -0.96 -26.86 11.34
N THR A 137 -1.08 -25.53 11.28
CA THR A 137 -1.86 -24.79 12.28
C THR A 137 -3.36 -24.99 11.98
N LYS A 138 -4.22 -24.75 12.99
CA LYS A 138 -5.68 -24.69 12.77
C LYS A 138 -6.11 -23.48 11.92
N ALA A 139 -5.20 -22.54 11.66
CA ALA A 139 -5.42 -21.25 11.00
C ALA A 139 -4.97 -21.31 9.53
N ASN A 140 -5.54 -22.25 8.77
CA ASN A 140 -5.26 -22.44 7.34
C ASN A 140 -6.56 -22.62 6.54
N ALA A 141 -7.71 -22.39 7.16
CA ALA A 141 -8.99 -22.70 6.55
C ALA A 141 -9.35 -21.69 5.44
N SER A 142 -8.88 -20.44 5.56
CA SER A 142 -9.21 -19.37 4.63
C SER A 142 -8.04 -18.95 3.72
N GLN A 143 -6.81 -19.37 4.01
CA GLN A 143 -5.65 -19.05 3.17
C GLN A 143 -5.55 -19.99 1.95
N THR A 144 -6.26 -19.64 0.88
CA THR A 144 -6.26 -20.39 -0.39
C THR A 144 -5.13 -19.99 -1.34
N VAL A 145 -4.43 -18.90 -1.03
CA VAL A 145 -3.38 -18.30 -1.87
C VAL A 145 -2.04 -18.34 -1.14
N PHE A 146 -1.03 -18.88 -1.82
CA PHE A 146 0.34 -18.85 -1.34
C PHE A 146 0.87 -17.41 -1.31
N TRP A 147 1.36 -16.96 -0.16
CA TRP A 147 1.97 -15.64 0.03
C TRP A 147 3.47 -15.72 -0.31
N PRO A 148 3.89 -15.25 -1.48
CA PRO A 148 5.30 -15.29 -1.86
C PRO A 148 6.14 -14.39 -0.95
N LYS A 149 7.37 -14.84 -0.68
CA LYS A 149 8.38 -13.98 -0.07
C LYS A 149 8.67 -12.82 -1.00
N TRP A 150 8.63 -11.62 -0.47
CA TRP A 150 9.03 -10.42 -1.18
C TRP A 150 10.53 -10.49 -1.47
N ASN A 151 10.89 -10.40 -2.74
CA ASN A 151 12.28 -10.39 -3.18
C ASN A 151 12.40 -9.61 -4.49
N THR A 152 13.56 -9.00 -4.74
CA THR A 152 13.85 -8.25 -5.97
C THR A 152 14.53 -9.10 -7.04
N SER A 153 14.66 -10.41 -6.83
CA SER A 153 15.39 -11.33 -7.72
C SER A 153 14.47 -12.09 -8.67
N THR A 154 13.25 -11.60 -8.87
CA THR A 154 12.30 -12.18 -9.82
C THR A 154 12.77 -11.94 -11.27
N SER A 155 12.37 -12.80 -12.20
CA SER A 155 12.80 -12.74 -13.60
C SER A 155 12.37 -11.47 -14.33
N ASP A 156 11.32 -10.80 -13.86
CA ASP A 156 10.80 -9.53 -14.39
C ASP A 156 11.23 -8.31 -13.56
N GLY A 157 12.05 -8.51 -12.52
CA GLY A 157 12.49 -7.46 -11.59
C GLY A 157 11.39 -6.87 -10.71
N SER A 158 10.16 -7.41 -10.75
CA SER A 158 9.02 -6.94 -9.97
C SER A 158 8.72 -7.88 -8.80
N PRO A 159 8.92 -7.44 -7.54
CA PRO A 159 8.50 -8.20 -6.37
C PRO A 159 6.99 -8.47 -6.40
N SER A 160 6.53 -9.47 -5.66
CA SER A 160 5.10 -9.76 -5.50
C SER A 160 4.63 -9.52 -4.07
N HIS A 161 3.33 -9.27 -3.92
CA HIS A 161 2.66 -9.16 -2.64
C HIS A 161 1.27 -9.81 -2.66
N LEU A 162 0.66 -10.01 -1.49
CA LEU A 162 -0.77 -10.28 -1.43
C LEU A 162 -1.55 -8.99 -1.62
N THR A 163 -2.67 -9.06 -2.33
CA THR A 163 -3.60 -7.96 -2.51
C THR A 163 -4.98 -8.38 -2.02
N PHE A 164 -5.50 -7.66 -1.04
CA PHE A 164 -6.85 -7.85 -0.49
C PHE A 164 -7.81 -6.87 -1.15
N SER A 165 -8.84 -7.32 -1.84
CA SER A 165 -9.78 -6.47 -2.58
C SER A 165 -11.23 -6.83 -2.24
N ASP A 166 -12.14 -5.87 -2.44
CA ASP A 166 -13.57 -6.11 -2.27
C ASP A 166 -14.12 -7.12 -3.29
N PRO A 167 -15.16 -7.91 -2.94
CA PRO A 167 -15.74 -8.01 -1.60
C PRO A 167 -14.88 -8.84 -0.63
N ASP A 168 -14.19 -9.89 -1.07
CA ASP A 168 -13.35 -10.77 -0.24
C ASP A 168 -12.37 -11.55 -1.14
N VAL A 169 -11.66 -10.81 -1.99
CA VAL A 169 -10.73 -11.40 -2.97
C VAL A 169 -9.30 -11.20 -2.49
N VAL A 170 -8.57 -12.32 -2.36
CA VAL A 170 -7.13 -12.32 -2.08
C VAL A 170 -6.40 -12.87 -3.29
N ASN A 171 -5.43 -12.12 -3.82
CA ASN A 171 -4.62 -12.52 -4.98
C ASN A 171 -3.14 -12.17 -4.76
N VAL A 172 -2.25 -12.83 -5.49
CA VAL A 172 -0.87 -12.36 -5.65
C VAL A 172 -0.82 -11.38 -6.81
N THR A 173 -0.28 -10.18 -6.59
CA THR A 173 -0.05 -9.20 -7.66
C THR A 173 1.38 -8.64 -7.61
N SER A 174 1.81 -8.05 -8.71
CA SER A 174 3.15 -7.44 -8.83
C SER A 174 3.19 -6.07 -8.14
N GLU A 175 4.21 -5.87 -7.33
CA GLU A 175 4.50 -4.60 -6.67
C GLU A 175 5.35 -3.71 -7.59
N ASN A 176 4.75 -3.23 -8.68
CA ASN A 176 5.42 -2.41 -9.71
C ASN A 176 4.74 -1.06 -9.96
N PHE A 177 3.80 -0.66 -9.11
CA PHE A 177 3.16 0.64 -9.20
C PHE A 177 4.11 1.77 -8.77
N ARG A 178 4.02 2.94 -9.43
CA ARG A 178 4.63 4.23 -9.06
C ARG A 178 6.10 4.19 -8.60
N VAL A 179 6.89 3.24 -9.12
CA VAL A 179 8.27 2.98 -8.66
C VAL A 179 9.14 4.23 -8.75
N ASP A 180 9.14 4.90 -9.90
CA ASP A 180 9.98 6.08 -10.15
C ASP A 180 9.61 7.26 -9.24
N VAL A 181 8.31 7.45 -9.01
CA VAL A 181 7.80 8.50 -8.11
C VAL A 181 8.25 8.25 -6.68
N MET A 182 8.03 7.03 -6.18
CA MET A 182 8.47 6.65 -4.84
C MET A 182 9.99 6.78 -4.68
N GLN A 183 10.78 6.35 -5.67
CA GLN A 183 12.24 6.50 -5.63
C GLN A 183 12.69 7.96 -5.59
N PHE A 184 12.05 8.83 -6.39
CA PHE A 184 12.32 10.26 -6.36
C PHE A 184 12.04 10.87 -4.98
N LEU A 185 10.86 10.57 -4.43
CA LEU A 185 10.41 11.06 -3.12
C LEU A 185 11.33 10.62 -1.98
N LEU A 186 11.72 9.35 -1.95
CA LEU A 186 12.68 8.83 -0.97
C LEU A 186 14.08 9.44 -1.15
N GLY A 187 14.48 9.72 -2.39
CA GLY A 187 15.74 10.41 -2.67
C GLY A 187 15.79 11.83 -2.09
N LEU A 188 14.64 12.52 -1.96
CA LEU A 188 14.56 13.79 -1.25
C LEU A 188 14.73 13.59 0.25
N LEU A 189 13.99 12.65 0.85
CA LEU A 189 14.06 12.32 2.28
C LEU A 189 15.49 11.99 2.73
N LEU A 190 16.21 11.16 1.98
CA LEU A 190 17.58 10.74 2.33
C LEU A 190 18.59 11.89 2.22
N LYS A 191 18.37 12.85 1.30
CA LYS A 191 19.21 14.05 1.20
C LYS A 191 19.01 14.97 2.40
N GLU A 192 17.77 15.14 2.84
CA GLU A 192 17.47 15.94 4.04
C GLU A 192 18.05 15.29 5.30
N ALA A 193 18.03 13.97 5.41
CA ALA A 193 18.59 13.24 6.56
C ALA A 193 20.14 13.24 6.63
N SER A 194 20.82 13.67 5.56
CA SER A 194 22.29 13.68 5.47
C SER A 194 22.92 15.08 5.55
N GLY A 195 22.10 16.13 5.67
CA GLY A 195 22.53 17.51 5.92
C GLY A 195 22.41 17.91 7.39
#